data_AF-A0A7C0Z6Y9-F1
#
_entry.id   AF-A0A7C0Z6Y9-F1
#
_cell.length_a   1.000
_cell.length_b   1.000
_cell.length_c   1.000
_cell.angle_alpha   90.00
_cell.angle_beta   90.00
_cell.angle_gamma   90.00
#
_symmetry.space_group_name_H-M   'P 1'
#
loop_
_entity.id
_entity.type
_entity.pdbx_description
1 polymer ?
#
loop_
_entity_poly.entity_id
_entity_poly.type
_entity_poly.pdbx_seq_one_letter_code
_entity_poly.pdbx_strand_id
1 'polypeptide(L)'
;MKSTKTKLLLGILVSSLFVYLAFRKIHVEEMLHAFGQLNCWYLLPALLFVFLSLWIRAVRWGYFLRPIKRVNLKALFASLMIGYMANNIFPAHLGELLRAYSVGRTARVSSVSALASIMVERILDVLTLLLIFAITVLFQPFPDYVQ
;
A
#
# COMPACT_ATOMS: atom_id res chain seq x y z
N MET A 1 25.46 12.25 12.14
CA MET A 1 25.40 11.02 11.31
C MET A 1 25.28 9.68 12.07
N LYS A 2 25.51 9.58 13.40
CA LYS A 2 25.37 8.30 14.15
C LYS A 2 23.92 7.81 14.30
N SER A 3 22.94 8.72 14.38
CA SER A 3 21.53 8.38 14.62
C SER A 3 20.88 7.48 13.54
N THR A 4 21.22 7.66 12.26
CA THR A 4 20.62 6.89 11.16
C THR A 4 21.06 5.43 11.16
N LYS A 5 22.34 5.15 11.47
CA LYS A 5 22.85 3.78 11.55
C LYS A 5 22.23 3.02 12.72
N THR A 6 22.08 3.66 13.88
CA THR A 6 21.41 3.06 15.05
C THR A 6 19.95 2.71 14.77
N LYS A 7 19.20 3.59 14.08
CA LYS A 7 17.82 3.33 13.68
C LYS A 7 17.72 2.14 12.71
N LEU A 8 18.63 2.05 11.75
CA LEU A 8 18.70 0.92 10.81
C LEU A 8 19.00 -0.40 11.55
N LEU A 9 19.99 -0.39 12.45
CA LEU A 9 20.41 -1.58 13.20
C LEU A 9 19.30 -2.07 14.14
N LEU A 10 18.62 -1.13 14.82
CA LEU A 10 17.43 -1.41 15.62
C LEU A 10 16.32 -2.02 14.75
N GLY A 11 16.05 -1.44 13.58
CA GLY A 11 15.07 -1.95 12.63
C GLY A 11 15.36 -3.39 12.20
N ILE A 12 16.62 -3.68 11.83
CA ILE A 12 17.06 -5.03 11.47
C ILE A 12 16.86 -5.99 12.64
N LEU A 13 17.29 -5.61 13.85
CA LEU A 13 17.19 -6.47 15.03
C LEU A 13 15.74 -6.80 15.38
N VAL A 14 14.86 -5.78 15.34
CA VAL A 14 13.42 -5.96 15.55
C VAL A 14 12.81 -6.82 14.45
N SER A 15 13.10 -6.55 13.17
CA SER A 15 12.63 -7.38 12.05
C SER A 15 13.08 -8.83 12.17
N SER A 16 14.36 -9.08 12.50
CA SER A 16 14.89 -10.42 12.72
C SER A 16 14.21 -11.13 13.88
N LEU A 17 13.93 -10.43 14.99
CA LEU A 17 13.18 -10.98 16.11
C LEU A 17 11.76 -11.40 15.68
N PHE A 18 11.03 -10.55 14.95
CA PHE A 18 9.69 -10.89 14.49
C PHE A 18 9.67 -12.01 13.45
N VAL A 19 10.65 -12.06 12.54
CA VAL A 19 10.82 -13.20 11.63
C VAL A 19 11.08 -14.47 12.43
N TYR A 20 11.99 -14.45 13.41
CA TYR A 20 12.23 -15.60 14.27
C TYR A 20 10.95 -16.04 15.01
N LEU A 21 10.21 -15.11 15.62
CA LEU A 21 8.97 -15.42 16.31
C LEU A 21 7.90 -16.01 15.38
N ALA A 22 7.79 -15.50 14.15
CA ALA A 22 6.85 -16.00 13.15
C ALA A 22 7.19 -17.43 12.69
N PHE A 23 8.46 -17.72 12.45
CA PHE A 23 8.90 -19.03 11.93
C PHE A 23 9.19 -20.07 13.00
N ARG A 24 9.36 -19.68 14.28
CA ARG A 24 9.71 -20.61 15.37
C ARG A 24 8.73 -21.78 15.53
N LYS A 25 7.47 -21.60 15.14
CA LYS A 25 6.42 -22.63 15.23
C LYS A 25 6.02 -23.23 13.87
N ILE A 26 6.72 -22.88 12.79
CA ILE A 26 6.39 -23.35 11.44
C ILE A 26 7.32 -24.53 11.08
N HIS A 27 6.73 -25.70 10.85
CA HIS A 27 7.44 -26.82 10.25
C HIS A 27 7.56 -26.58 8.73
N VAL A 28 8.79 -26.42 8.24
CA VAL A 28 9.06 -26.09 6.83
C VAL A 28 8.48 -27.16 5.88
N GLU A 29 8.49 -28.42 6.30
CA GLU A 29 7.92 -29.53 5.54
C GLU A 29 6.39 -29.39 5.37
N GLU A 30 5.66 -29.07 6.45
CA GLU A 30 4.22 -28.82 6.40
C GLU A 30 3.89 -27.62 5.51
N MET A 31 4.70 -26.57 5.58
CA MET A 31 4.57 -25.39 4.73
C MET A 31 4.72 -25.75 3.25
N LEU A 32 5.76 -26.51 2.88
CA LEU A 32 6.00 -26.96 1.51
C LEU A 32 4.89 -27.90 1.01
N HIS A 33 4.39 -28.79 1.88
CA HIS A 33 3.25 -29.64 1.57
C HIS A 33 1.98 -28.83 1.29
N ALA A 34 1.72 -27.77 2.08
CA ALA A 34 0.61 -26.85 1.87
C ALA A 34 0.72 -26.11 0.53
N PHE A 35 1.93 -25.70 0.12
CA PHE A 35 2.16 -25.12 -1.21
C PHE A 35 1.82 -26.10 -2.34
N GLY A 36 2.11 -27.40 -2.16
CA GLY A 36 1.77 -28.44 -3.14
C GLY A 36 0.27 -28.71 -3.28
N GLN A 37 -0.54 -28.36 -2.27
CA GLN A 37 -2.00 -28.51 -2.28
C GLN A 37 -2.74 -27.24 -2.68
N LEU A 38 -2.03 -26.14 -2.99
CA LEU A 38 -2.66 -24.89 -3.37
C LEU A 38 -3.44 -25.04 -4.67
N ASN A 39 -4.73 -24.72 -4.62
CA ASN A 39 -5.53 -24.58 -5.82
C ASN A 39 -5.24 -23.22 -6.47
N CYS A 40 -4.40 -23.24 -7.51
CA CYS A 40 -4.02 -22.06 -8.30
C CYS A 40 -5.21 -21.33 -8.93
N TRP A 41 -6.39 -21.96 -9.01
CA TRP A 41 -7.60 -21.31 -9.52
C TRP A 41 -8.00 -20.08 -8.71
N TYR A 42 -7.72 -20.05 -7.41
CA TYR A 42 -7.98 -18.88 -6.56
C TYR A 42 -7.04 -17.70 -6.83
N LEU A 43 -5.90 -17.92 -7.50
CA LEU A 43 -5.00 -16.83 -7.88
C LEU A 43 -5.63 -15.92 -8.94
N LEU A 44 -6.46 -16.48 -9.83
CA LEU A 44 -7.07 -15.73 -10.92
C LEU A 44 -8.04 -14.64 -10.42
N PRO A 45 -9.04 -14.93 -9.56
CA PRO A 45 -9.88 -13.88 -8.98
C PRO A 45 -9.07 -12.94 -8.07
N ALA A 46 -8.07 -13.44 -7.33
CA ALA A 46 -7.22 -12.57 -6.50
C ALA A 46 -6.46 -11.54 -7.35
N LEU A 47 -5.83 -11.96 -8.45
CA LEU A 47 -5.17 -11.09 -9.40
C LEU A 47 -6.16 -10.09 -10.00
N LEU A 48 -7.35 -10.54 -10.40
CA LEU A 48 -8.39 -9.68 -10.93
C LEU A 48 -8.77 -8.58 -9.93
N PHE A 49 -8.98 -8.92 -8.65
CA PHE A 49 -9.30 -7.95 -7.60
C PHE A 49 -8.15 -6.97 -7.35
N VAL A 50 -6.89 -7.43 -7.40
CA VAL A 50 -5.72 -6.54 -7.29
C VAL A 50 -5.69 -5.54 -8.44
N PHE A 51 -5.83 -6.01 -9.68
CA PHE A 51 -5.86 -5.12 -10.86
C PHE A 51 -7.03 -4.14 -10.79
N LEU A 52 -8.22 -4.62 -10.43
CA LEU A 52 -9.41 -3.79 -10.30
C LEU A 52 -9.24 -2.73 -9.21
N SER A 53 -8.67 -3.10 -8.06
CA SER A 53 -8.35 -2.17 -6.97
C SER A 53 -7.38 -1.07 -7.42
N LEU A 54 -6.33 -1.42 -8.16
CA LEU A 54 -5.37 -0.46 -8.71
C LEU A 54 -6.01 0.46 -9.75
N TRP A 55 -6.90 -0.08 -10.59
CA TRP A 55 -7.64 0.68 -11.58
C TRP A 55 -8.59 1.69 -10.93
N ILE A 56 -9.40 1.24 -9.96
CA ILE A 56 -10.30 2.10 -9.19
C ILE A 56 -9.52 3.21 -8.49
N ARG A 57 -8.35 2.90 -7.93
CA ARG A 57 -7.48 3.90 -7.30
C ARG A 57 -7.00 4.95 -8.30
N ALA A 58 -6.62 4.56 -9.52
CA ALA A 58 -6.24 5.50 -10.57
C ALA A 58 -7.42 6.40 -11.01
N VAL A 59 -8.62 5.82 -11.15
CA VAL A 59 -9.86 6.55 -11.43
C VAL A 59 -10.16 7.57 -10.33
N ARG A 60 -10.15 7.12 -9.07
CA ARG A 60 -10.36 7.95 -7.88
C ARG A 60 -9.38 9.12 -7.82
N TRP A 61 -8.11 8.86 -8.04
CA TRP A 61 -7.09 9.92 -8.07
C TRP A 61 -7.33 10.94 -9.19
N GLY A 62 -7.85 10.48 -10.33
CA GLY A 62 -8.29 11.37 -11.40
C GLY A 62 -9.31 12.41 -10.92
N TYR A 63 -10.25 12.04 -10.04
CA TYR A 63 -11.20 12.98 -9.45
C TYR A 63 -10.52 14.02 -8.54
N PHE A 64 -9.56 13.61 -7.72
CA PHE A 64 -8.79 14.53 -6.87
C PHE A 64 -7.94 15.52 -7.68
N LEU A 65 -7.48 15.12 -8.86
CA LEU A 65 -6.72 15.99 -9.76
C LEU A 65 -7.58 16.90 -10.63
N ARG A 66 -8.89 16.65 -10.77
CA ARG A 66 -9.80 17.47 -11.61
C ARG A 66 -9.75 18.97 -11.33
N PRO A 67 -9.67 19.45 -10.06
CA PRO A 67 -9.57 20.89 -9.77
C PRO A 67 -8.29 21.53 -10.31
N ILE A 68 -7.24 20.74 -10.53
CA ILE A 68 -5.95 21.20 -11.07
C ILE A 68 -5.94 21.04 -12.59
N LYS A 69 -6.19 19.80 -13.07
CA LYS A 69 -6.23 19.46 -14.50
C LYS A 69 -6.93 18.12 -14.70
N ARG A 70 -7.70 18.01 -15.80
CA ARG A 70 -8.18 16.70 -16.27
C ARG A 70 -7.03 15.92 -16.90
N VAL A 71 -6.66 14.81 -16.28
CA VAL A 71 -5.60 13.90 -16.76
C VAL A 71 -6.24 12.61 -17.28
N ASN A 72 -5.72 12.08 -18.38
CA ASN A 72 -6.17 10.80 -18.92
C ASN A 72 -5.85 9.66 -17.94
N LEU A 73 -6.80 8.74 -17.76
CA LEU A 73 -6.68 7.58 -16.90
C LEU A 73 -5.45 6.71 -17.21
N LYS A 74 -5.07 6.58 -18.49
CA LYS A 74 -3.84 5.85 -18.86
C LYS A 74 -2.58 6.45 -18.21
N ALA A 75 -2.44 7.77 -18.23
CA ALA A 75 -1.30 8.46 -17.63
C ALA A 75 -1.33 8.38 -16.09
N LEU A 76 -2.52 8.45 -15.50
CA LEU A 76 -2.73 8.27 -14.06
C LEU A 76 -2.35 6.87 -13.61
N PHE A 77 -2.85 5.84 -14.30
CA PHE A 77 -2.57 4.45 -14.01
C PHE A 77 -1.09 4.12 -14.17
N ALA A 78 -0.45 4.56 -15.27
CA ALA A 78 1.00 4.38 -15.47
C ALA A 78 1.82 5.05 -14.36
N SER A 79 1.49 6.29 -13.99
CA SER A 79 2.20 7.00 -12.91
C SER A 79 1.98 6.34 -11.54
N LEU A 80 0.79 5.78 -11.31
CA LEU A 80 0.47 5.01 -10.12
C LEU A 80 1.32 3.73 -10.06
N MET A 81 1.41 2.97 -11.14
CA MET A 81 2.28 1.78 -11.26
C MET A 81 3.76 2.10 -11.02
N ILE A 82 4.28 3.20 -11.57
CA ILE A 82 5.65 3.66 -11.30
C ILE A 82 5.86 3.92 -9.81
N GLY A 83 4.89 4.57 -9.15
CA GLY A 83 4.94 4.79 -7.70
C GLY A 83 4.93 3.50 -6.89
N TYR A 84 4.10 2.53 -7.26
CA TYR A 84 4.09 1.21 -6.61
C TYR A 84 5.40 0.44 -6.80
N MET A 85 5.92 0.42 -8.02
CA MET A 85 7.23 -0.19 -8.31
C MET A 85 8.32 0.46 -7.44
N ALA A 86 8.33 1.79 -7.37
CA ALA A 86 9.29 2.52 -6.55
C ALA A 86 9.15 2.22 -5.05
N ASN A 87 7.95 2.05 -4.52
CA ASN A 87 7.75 1.66 -3.11
C ASN A 87 8.26 0.25 -2.79
N ASN A 88 8.35 -0.65 -3.77
CA ASN A 88 8.93 -1.98 -3.56
C ASN A 88 10.48 -1.96 -3.58
N ILE A 89 11.08 -0.98 -4.24
CA ILE A 89 12.54 -0.87 -4.40
C ILE A 89 13.15 0.07 -3.36
N PHE A 90 12.50 1.22 -3.12
CA PHE A 90 13.02 2.28 -2.28
C PHE A 90 12.41 2.25 -0.87
N PRO A 91 13.23 2.47 0.19
CA PRO A 91 12.71 2.62 1.54
C PRO A 91 11.92 3.93 1.70
N ALA A 92 11.18 4.04 2.80
CA ALA A 92 10.46 5.25 3.23
C ALA A 92 9.33 5.74 2.29
N HIS A 93 8.71 4.84 1.51
CA HIS A 93 7.56 5.16 0.65
C HIS A 93 7.82 6.29 -0.38
N LEU A 94 9.07 6.41 -0.87
CA LEU A 94 9.45 7.42 -1.87
C LEU A 94 8.69 7.31 -3.21
N GLY A 95 7.97 6.21 -3.42
CA GLY A 95 7.13 6.00 -4.60
C GLY A 95 5.99 7.01 -4.73
N GLU A 96 5.55 7.65 -3.64
CA GLU A 96 4.54 8.72 -3.74
C GLU A 96 5.10 9.98 -4.40
N LEU A 97 6.35 10.32 -4.11
CA LEU A 97 7.07 11.42 -4.77
C LEU A 97 7.27 11.11 -6.25
N LEU A 98 7.66 9.87 -6.57
CA LEU A 98 7.87 9.43 -7.95
C LEU A 98 6.57 9.38 -8.75
N ARG A 99 5.44 8.98 -8.15
CA ARG A 99 4.10 9.07 -8.77
C ARG A 99 3.74 10.51 -9.09
N ALA A 100 3.94 11.44 -8.15
CA ALA A 100 3.66 12.87 -8.34
C ALA A 100 4.56 13.50 -9.43
N TYR A 101 5.84 13.14 -9.43
CA TYR A 101 6.80 13.58 -10.45
C TYR A 101 6.45 13.02 -11.85
N SER A 102 6.16 11.72 -11.93
CA SER A 102 5.79 11.04 -13.19
C SER A 102 4.55 11.67 -13.82
N VAL A 103 3.47 11.87 -13.04
CA VAL A 103 2.27 12.50 -13.59
C VAL A 103 2.52 13.96 -13.96
N GLY A 104 3.36 14.67 -13.19
CA GLY A 104 3.72 16.05 -13.50
C GLY A 104 4.42 16.17 -14.84
N ARG A 105 5.34 15.25 -15.14
CA ARG A 105 6.06 15.18 -16.42
C ARG A 105 5.16 14.74 -17.57
N THR A 106 4.34 13.72 -17.36
CA THR A 106 3.53 13.11 -18.43
C THR A 106 2.29 13.93 -18.77
N ALA A 107 1.65 14.52 -17.77
CA ALA A 107 0.40 15.27 -17.92
C ALA A 107 0.58 16.79 -17.88
N ARG A 108 1.81 17.30 -17.74
CA ARG A 108 2.12 18.74 -17.57
C ARG A 108 1.29 19.36 -16.45
N VAL A 109 1.40 18.78 -15.26
CA VAL A 109 0.78 19.26 -14.01
C VAL A 109 1.91 19.59 -13.04
N SER A 110 1.71 20.56 -12.15
CA SER A 110 2.66 20.80 -11.06
C SER A 110 2.82 19.53 -10.22
N SER A 111 4.05 19.03 -10.10
CA SER A 111 4.35 17.85 -9.27
C SER A 111 4.02 18.10 -7.80
N VAL A 112 4.15 19.35 -7.34
CA VAL A 112 3.77 19.76 -5.98
C VAL A 112 2.26 19.67 -5.78
N SER A 113 1.47 20.17 -6.73
CA SER A 113 0.00 20.06 -6.67
C SER A 113 -0.47 18.61 -6.76
N ALA A 114 0.20 17.79 -7.59
CA ALA A 114 -0.05 16.35 -7.65
C ALA A 114 0.27 15.66 -6.32
N LEU A 115 1.39 16.00 -5.68
CA LEU A 115 1.75 15.47 -4.36
C LEU A 115 0.74 15.90 -3.29
N ALA A 116 0.30 17.15 -3.30
CA ALA A 116 -0.74 17.64 -2.39
C ALA A 116 -2.05 16.85 -2.55
N SER A 117 -2.45 16.54 -3.79
CA SER A 117 -3.64 15.71 -4.04
C SER A 117 -3.50 14.29 -3.46
N ILE A 118 -2.30 13.71 -3.49
CA ILE A 118 -2.02 12.40 -2.88
C ILE A 118 -2.12 12.49 -1.36
N MET A 119 -1.60 13.56 -0.75
CA MET A 119 -1.69 13.75 0.70
C MET A 119 -3.15 13.89 1.17
N VAL A 120 -3.97 14.63 0.43
CA VAL A 120 -5.43 14.71 0.69
C VAL A 120 -6.08 13.33 0.57
N GLU A 121 -5.74 12.56 -0.47
CA GLU A 121 -6.19 11.17 -0.63
C GLU A 121 -5.84 10.33 0.60
N ARG A 122 -4.62 10.46 1.15
CA ARG A 122 -4.18 9.71 2.35
C ARG A 122 -4.91 10.09 3.61
N ILE A 123 -5.13 11.37 3.84
CA ILE A 123 -5.88 11.84 5.02
C ILE A 123 -7.30 11.27 4.97
N LEU A 124 -7.95 11.33 3.80
CA LEU A 124 -9.29 10.77 3.64
C LEU A 124 -9.32 9.24 3.79
N ASP A 125 -8.31 8.53 3.28
CA ASP A 125 -8.19 7.08 3.48
C ASP A 125 -8.09 6.72 4.96
N VAL A 126 -7.26 7.45 5.73
CA VAL A 126 -7.11 7.23 7.17
C VAL A 126 -8.39 7.55 7.93
N LEU A 127 -9.04 8.68 7.62
CA LEU A 127 -10.31 9.04 8.25
C LEU A 127 -11.41 8.02 7.96
N THR A 128 -11.48 7.54 6.72
CA THR A 128 -12.45 6.50 6.31
C THR A 128 -12.17 5.20 7.06
N LEU A 129 -10.90 4.80 7.17
CA LEU A 129 -10.51 3.60 7.91
C LEU A 129 -10.85 3.71 9.40
N LEU A 130 -10.59 4.85 10.03
CA LEU A 130 -10.96 5.10 11.42
C LEU A 130 -12.47 5.07 11.64
N LEU A 131 -13.24 5.64 10.71
CA LEU A 131 -14.70 5.62 10.77
C LEU A 131 -15.25 4.19 10.63
N ILE A 132 -14.75 3.42 9.66
CA ILE A 132 -15.13 2.01 9.51
C ILE A 132 -14.76 1.23 10.77
N PHE A 133 -13.55 1.43 11.30
CA PHE A 133 -13.12 0.77 12.54
C PHE A 133 -14.03 1.11 13.72
N ALA A 134 -14.36 2.38 13.93
CA ALA A 134 -15.26 2.81 14.98
C ALA A 134 -16.65 2.16 14.85
N ILE A 135 -17.21 2.10 13.63
CA ILE A 135 -18.48 1.42 13.36
C ILE A 135 -18.36 -0.07 13.68
N THR A 136 -17.32 -0.75 13.19
CA THR A 136 -17.13 -2.20 13.43
C THR A 136 -17.04 -2.53 14.92
N VAL A 137 -16.34 -1.72 15.71
CA VAL A 137 -16.24 -1.92 17.17
C VAL A 137 -17.59 -1.79 17.88
N LEU A 138 -18.51 -0.96 17.38
CA LEU A 138 -19.84 -0.82 17.96
C LEU A 138 -20.73 -2.05 17.71
N PHE A 139 -20.52 -2.78 16.61
CA PHE A 139 -21.34 -3.94 16.23
C PHE A 139 -20.71 -5.29 16.58
N GLN A 140 -19.38 -5.36 16.71
CA GLN A 140 -18.66 -6.59 16.98
C GLN A 140 -18.23 -6.63 18.46
N PRO A 141 -18.87 -7.43 19.33
CA PRO A 141 -18.42 -7.57 20.71
C PRO A 141 -16.98 -8.11 20.74
N PHE A 142 -16.14 -7.54 21.60
CA PHE A 142 -14.77 -8.01 21.76
C PHE A 142 -14.79 -9.48 22.22
N PRO A 143 -13.95 -10.34 21.64
CA PRO A 143 -13.85 -11.73 22.07
C PRO A 143 -13.48 -11.83 23.56
N ASP A 144 -14.03 -12.82 24.26
CA ASP A 144 -13.88 -12.99 25.72
C ASP A 144 -12.42 -13.14 26.19
N TYR A 145 -11.47 -13.43 25.29
CA TYR A 145 -10.04 -13.49 25.58
C TYR A 145 -9.33 -12.12 25.61
N VAL A 146 -10.04 -11.02 25.31
CA VAL A 146 -9.53 -9.63 25.33
C VAL A 146 -10.16 -8.81 26.46
N GLN A 147 -11.19 -9.33 27.14
CA GLN A 147 -11.77 -8.74 28.36
C GLN A 147 -10.96 -9.16 29.59
#